data_AF-A0A251Y6U1-F1
#
_entry.id   AF-A0A251Y6U1-F1
#
_cell.length_a   1.000
_cell.length_b   1.000
_cell.length_c   1.000
_cell.angle_alpha   90.00
_cell.angle_beta   90.00
_cell.angle_gamma   90.00
#
_symmetry.space_group_name_H-M   'P 1'
#
loop_
_entity.id
_entity.type
_entity.pdbx_description
1 polymer ?
#
loop_
_entity_poly.entity_id
_entity_poly.type
_entity_poly.pdbx_seq_one_letter_code
_entity_poly.pdbx_strand_id
1 'polypeptide(L)'
;MGIWNAPAERESAVRTVVRWRLAELDLQREVRRLLDAGADRDELAKDLRLFGGNDLRRLDGARDVVMPVEGFSGATPLEICERYAVGLLDREQLVDELTRFPYVPLEKADGWDDLVVNPRGTWMDLSIARGEKLIDTDVYREVFDRVDPSGD
;
A
#
# COMPACT_ATOMS: atom_id res chain seq x y z
N MET A 1 0.85 -4.20 -17.31
CA MET A 1 2.09 -4.92 -16.93
C MET A 1 2.73 -4.06 -15.85
N GLY A 2 2.56 -4.42 -14.57
CA GLY A 2 3.10 -3.64 -13.46
C GLY A 2 4.60 -3.79 -13.32
N ILE A 3 5.17 -2.98 -12.44
CA ILE A 3 6.63 -2.86 -12.23
C ILE A 3 7.27 -4.18 -11.81
N TRP A 4 6.51 -5.17 -11.34
CA TRP A 4 7.02 -6.43 -10.81
C TRP A 4 7.08 -7.57 -11.82
N ASN A 5 6.58 -7.36 -13.04
CA ASN A 5 6.79 -8.25 -14.18
C ASN A 5 8.07 -7.92 -14.96
N ALA A 6 8.99 -7.18 -14.35
CA ALA A 6 10.28 -6.86 -14.96
C ALA A 6 11.13 -8.14 -15.14
N PRO A 7 11.97 -8.21 -16.18
CA PRO A 7 12.97 -9.27 -16.31
C PRO A 7 13.80 -9.40 -15.03
N ALA A 8 14.26 -10.62 -14.71
CA ALA A 8 15.00 -10.92 -13.47
C ALA A 8 16.17 -9.94 -13.20
N GLU A 9 16.84 -9.50 -14.26
CA GLU A 9 17.94 -8.52 -14.24
C GLU A 9 17.56 -7.16 -13.61
N ARG A 10 16.26 -6.83 -13.57
CA ARG A 10 15.73 -5.54 -13.07
C ARG A 10 15.02 -5.65 -11.73
N GLU A 11 14.85 -6.85 -11.17
CA GLU A 11 14.09 -7.06 -9.91
C GLU A 11 14.64 -6.23 -8.75
N SER A 12 15.97 -6.11 -8.63
CA SER A 12 16.61 -5.28 -7.61
C SER A 12 16.26 -3.79 -7.74
N ALA A 13 16.23 -3.27 -8.97
CA ALA A 13 15.84 -1.89 -9.23
C ALA A 13 14.35 -1.66 -8.93
N VAL A 14 13.48 -2.60 -9.29
CA VAL A 14 12.04 -2.56 -8.96
C VAL A 14 11.82 -2.51 -7.45
N ARG A 15 12.46 -3.40 -6.68
CA ARG A 15 12.39 -3.39 -5.21
C ARG A 15 12.88 -2.06 -4.62
N THR A 16 13.92 -1.47 -5.22
CA THR A 16 14.45 -0.17 -4.79
C THR A 16 13.46 0.96 -5.05
N VAL A 17 12.81 0.98 -6.23
CA VAL A 17 11.76 1.96 -6.55
C VAL A 17 10.60 1.85 -5.57
N VAL A 18 10.21 0.63 -5.18
CA VAL A 18 9.11 0.43 -4.22
C VAL A 18 9.50 0.88 -2.83
N ARG A 19 10.72 0.57 -2.36
CA ARG A 19 11.24 1.12 -1.10
C ARG A 19 11.21 2.64 -1.09
N TRP A 20 11.64 3.26 -2.18
CA TRP A 20 11.64 4.71 -2.31
C TRP A 20 10.22 5.29 -2.27
N ARG A 21 9.27 4.71 -3.02
CA ARG A 21 7.86 5.12 -3.01
C ARG A 21 7.20 4.95 -1.63
N LEU A 22 7.50 3.86 -0.92
CA LEU A 22 7.00 3.64 0.44
C LEU A 22 7.60 4.64 1.43
N ALA A 23 8.90 4.94 1.34
CA ALA A 23 9.53 5.97 2.18
C ALA A 23 8.95 7.36 1.91
N GLU A 24 8.66 7.69 0.65
CA GLU A 24 7.97 8.92 0.27
C GLU A 24 6.55 8.99 0.86
N LEU A 25 5.79 7.89 0.77
CA LEU A 25 4.45 7.78 1.35
C LEU A 25 4.48 7.92 2.88
N ASP A 26 5.44 7.29 3.54
CA ASP A 26 5.60 7.35 5.00
C ASP A 26 5.99 8.78 5.45
N LEU A 27 6.86 9.47 4.69
CA LEU A 27 7.15 10.89 4.92
C LEU A 27 5.89 11.75 4.79
N GLN A 28 5.08 11.56 3.74
CA GLN A 28 3.84 12.32 3.57
C GLN A 28 2.87 12.11 4.73
N ARG A 29 2.75 10.87 5.22
CA ARG A 29 1.91 10.55 6.38
C ARG A 29 2.42 11.17 7.66
N GLU A 30 3.73 11.23 7.85
CA GLU A 30 4.30 11.87 9.03
C GLU A 30 4.10 13.39 9.00
N VAL A 31 4.33 14.01 7.85
CA VAL A 31 4.00 15.42 7.63
C VAL A 31 2.53 15.70 7.90
N ARG A 32 1.62 14.84 7.41
CA ARG A 32 0.18 14.96 7.69
C ARG A 32 -0.10 14.93 9.19
N ARG A 33 0.44 13.96 9.93
CA ARG A 33 0.25 13.87 11.39
C ARG A 33 0.71 15.14 12.11
N LEU A 34 1.86 15.69 11.72
CA LEU A 34 2.41 16.91 12.32
C LEU A 34 1.53 18.13 12.01
N LEU A 35 1.07 18.26 10.76
CA LEU A 35 0.13 19.32 10.37
C LEU A 35 -1.21 19.20 11.10
N ASP A 36 -1.74 17.98 11.24
CA ASP A 36 -2.99 17.71 11.97
C ASP A 36 -2.83 17.99 13.48
N ALA A 37 -1.62 17.87 14.02
CA ALA A 37 -1.26 18.26 15.39
C ALA A 37 -1.01 19.78 15.55
N GLY A 38 -1.13 20.57 14.48
CA GLY A 38 -1.01 22.03 14.51
C GLY A 38 0.40 22.58 14.27
N ALA A 39 1.35 21.77 13.81
CA ALA A 39 2.67 22.25 13.42
C ALA A 39 2.59 23.25 12.25
N ASP A 40 3.46 24.26 12.26
CA ASP A 40 3.56 25.22 11.17
C ASP A 40 4.20 24.58 9.93
N ARG A 41 3.57 24.82 8.78
CA ARG A 41 3.97 24.24 7.48
C ARG A 41 5.39 24.67 7.08
N ASP A 42 5.71 25.95 7.26
CA ASP A 42 6.97 26.52 6.78
C ASP A 42 8.12 26.22 7.74
N GLU A 43 7.84 26.09 9.04
CA GLU A 43 8.78 25.54 10.02
C GLU A 43 9.09 24.06 9.72
N LEU A 44 8.07 23.23 9.46
CA LEU A 44 8.27 21.83 9.07
C LEU A 44 9.12 21.68 7.81
N ALA A 45 8.88 22.50 6.78
CA ALA A 45 9.67 22.49 5.56
C ALA A 45 11.16 22.77 5.84
N LYS A 46 11.45 23.72 6.74
CA LYS A 46 12.83 24.06 7.13
C LYS A 46 13.48 22.93 7.94
N ASP A 47 12.79 22.41 8.95
CA ASP A 47 13.32 21.39 9.85
C ASP A 47 13.59 20.07 9.14
N LEU A 48 12.70 19.67 8.21
CA LEU A 48 12.85 18.48 7.37
C LEU A 48 13.74 18.71 6.15
N ARG A 49 14.27 19.93 5.97
CA ARG A 49 15.12 20.33 4.84
C ARG A 49 14.49 20.10 3.46
N LEU A 50 13.18 20.33 3.36
CA LEU A 50 12.38 20.21 2.15
C LEU A 50 12.34 21.56 1.43
N PHE A 51 13.26 21.76 0.49
CA PHE A 51 13.45 23.06 -0.19
C PHE A 51 13.14 23.00 -1.69
N GLY A 52 13.09 21.81 -2.29
CA GLY A 52 12.79 21.67 -3.71
C GLY A 52 11.32 21.92 -4.00
N GLY A 53 11.00 22.46 -5.19
CA GLY A 53 9.60 22.63 -5.61
C GLY A 53 8.80 21.31 -5.62
N ASN A 54 9.49 20.19 -5.83
CA ASN A 54 8.91 18.85 -5.75
C ASN A 54 8.66 18.40 -4.30
N ASP A 55 9.46 18.87 -3.34
CA ASP A 55 9.32 18.54 -1.92
C ASP A 55 8.19 19.36 -1.29
N LEU A 56 8.10 20.64 -1.66
CA LEU A 56 7.01 21.52 -1.23
C LEU A 56 5.66 21.04 -1.75
N ARG A 57 5.57 20.60 -3.01
CA ARG A 57 4.35 19.98 -3.55
C ARG A 57 3.91 18.74 -2.77
N ARG A 58 4.86 17.92 -2.29
CA ARG A 58 4.55 16.74 -1.47
C ARG A 58 4.01 17.13 -0.11
N LEU A 59 4.60 18.16 0.48
CA LEU A 59 4.17 18.71 1.76
C LEU A 59 2.74 19.26 1.65
N ASP A 60 2.42 19.96 0.56
CA ASP A 60 1.06 20.46 0.29
C ASP A 60 0.04 19.32 0.10
N GLY A 61 0.43 18.28 -0.63
CA GLY A 61 -0.41 17.09 -0.84
C GLY A 61 -0.50 16.15 0.37
N ALA A 62 0.25 16.39 1.44
CA ALA A 62 0.31 15.50 2.59
C ALA A 62 -1.06 15.35 3.28
N ARG A 63 -1.87 16.42 3.35
CA ARG A 63 -3.19 16.38 4.00
C ARG A 63 -4.17 15.39 3.34
N ASP A 64 -4.01 15.16 2.04
CA ASP A 64 -4.86 14.26 1.27
C ASP A 64 -4.33 12.81 1.25
N VAL A 65 -3.16 12.54 1.85
CA VAL A 65 -2.56 11.20 1.84
C VAL A 65 -3.40 10.24 2.68
N VAL A 66 -3.77 9.10 2.12
CA VAL A 66 -4.55 8.10 2.87
C VAL A 66 -3.69 7.47 3.97
N MET A 67 -4.19 7.48 5.21
CA MET A 67 -3.52 6.87 6.36
C MET A 67 -3.70 5.35 6.36
N PRO A 68 -2.78 4.58 6.97
CA PRO A 68 -2.99 3.17 7.22
C PRO A 68 -4.27 2.94 8.02
N VAL A 69 -4.90 1.79 7.83
CA VAL A 69 -6.00 1.36 8.70
C VAL A 69 -5.43 1.18 10.12
N GLU A 70 -6.17 1.57 11.15
CA GLU A 70 -5.71 1.45 12.54
C GLU A 70 -5.35 -0.01 12.88
N GLY A 71 -4.14 -0.24 13.37
CA GLY A 71 -3.61 -1.58 13.64
C GLY A 71 -3.06 -2.33 12.43
N PHE A 72 -2.89 -1.66 11.28
CA PHE A 72 -2.31 -2.21 10.05
C PHE A 72 -1.13 -1.38 9.58
N SER A 73 -0.24 -2.03 8.85
CA SER A 73 0.94 -1.38 8.29
C SER A 73 0.63 -0.59 7.03
N GLY A 74 -0.50 -0.84 6.36
CA GLY A 74 -0.88 -0.16 5.11
C GLY A 74 -2.34 0.27 5.03
N ALA A 75 -2.63 1.15 4.07
CA ALA A 75 -4.00 1.58 3.79
C ALA A 75 -4.79 0.59 2.94
N THR A 76 -4.09 -0.33 2.25
CA THR A 76 -4.70 -1.37 1.41
C THR A 76 -3.91 -2.69 1.54
N PRO A 77 -4.53 -3.85 1.23
CA PRO A 77 -3.83 -5.14 1.17
C PRO A 77 -2.63 -5.11 0.22
N LEU A 78 -2.73 -4.41 -0.91
CA LEU A 78 -1.63 -4.26 -1.86
C LEU A 78 -0.45 -3.53 -1.21
N GLU A 79 -0.68 -2.46 -0.47
CA GLU A 79 0.36 -1.70 0.23
C GLU A 79 1.04 -2.54 1.32
N ILE A 80 0.27 -3.37 2.03
CA ILE A 80 0.81 -4.35 3.01
C ILE A 80 1.72 -5.35 2.29
N CYS A 81 1.30 -5.88 1.14
CA CYS A 81 2.12 -6.77 0.32
C CYS A 81 3.39 -6.08 -0.21
N GLU A 82 3.31 -4.81 -0.65
CA GLU A 82 4.46 -4.03 -1.07
C GLU A 82 5.49 -3.87 0.05
N ARG A 83 5.03 -3.58 1.29
CA ARG A 83 5.90 -3.50 2.48
C ARG A 83 6.59 -4.82 2.79
N TYR A 84 5.87 -5.94 2.75
CA TYR A 84 6.47 -7.27 2.89
C TYR A 84 7.53 -7.53 1.81
N ALA A 85 7.21 -7.27 0.54
CA ALA A 85 8.12 -7.53 -0.57
C ALA A 85 9.44 -6.74 -0.48
N VAL A 86 9.45 -5.61 0.22
CA VAL A 86 10.68 -4.85 0.47
C VAL A 86 11.37 -5.14 1.80
N GLY A 87 10.80 -6.03 2.62
CA GLY A 87 11.33 -6.50 3.90
C GLY A 87 10.97 -5.63 5.11
N LEU A 88 9.93 -4.79 5.01
CA LEU A 88 9.42 -4.00 6.14
C LEU A 88 8.47 -4.79 7.04
N LEU A 89 7.93 -5.90 6.54
CA LEU A 89 7.10 -6.85 7.29
C LEU A 89 7.71 -8.23 7.15
N ASP A 90 7.60 -9.05 8.19
CA ASP A 90 7.82 -10.48 8.08
C ASP A 90 6.55 -11.20 7.59
N ARG A 91 6.67 -12.51 7.36
CA ARG A 91 5.56 -13.33 6.86
C ARG A 91 4.43 -13.48 7.88
N GLU A 92 4.76 -13.54 9.17
CA GLU A 92 3.77 -13.74 10.23
C GLU A 92 2.87 -12.50 10.33
N GLN A 93 3.49 -11.32 10.40
CA GLN A 93 2.79 -10.04 10.40
C GLN A 93 1.99 -9.83 9.12
N LEU A 94 2.55 -10.17 7.94
CA LEU A 94 1.83 -10.11 6.67
C LEU A 94 0.54 -10.94 6.71
N VAL A 95 0.62 -12.21 7.10
CA VAL A 95 -0.54 -13.11 7.10
C VAL A 95 -1.57 -12.65 8.13
N ASP A 96 -1.15 -12.25 9.33
CA ASP A 96 -2.04 -11.72 10.36
C ASP A 96 -2.79 -10.46 9.89
N GLU A 97 -2.06 -9.48 9.36
CA GLU A 97 -2.66 -8.24 8.86
C GLU A 97 -3.61 -8.49 7.68
N LEU A 98 -3.22 -9.33 6.72
CA LEU A 98 -4.10 -9.64 5.58
C LEU A 98 -5.35 -10.41 6.01
N THR A 99 -5.23 -11.34 6.97
CA THR A 99 -6.38 -12.12 7.45
C THR A 99 -7.40 -11.23 8.17
N ARG A 100 -6.93 -10.25 8.95
CA ARG A 100 -7.81 -9.34 9.71
C ARG A 100 -8.25 -8.12 8.92
N PHE A 101 -7.74 -7.91 7.70
CA PHE A 101 -8.00 -6.70 6.95
C PHE A 101 -9.50 -6.54 6.66
N PRO A 102 -10.08 -5.34 6.88
CA PRO A 102 -11.50 -5.11 6.64
C PRO A 102 -11.77 -4.97 5.12
N TYR A 103 -11.80 -6.10 4.42
CA TYR A 103 -12.00 -6.11 2.96
C TYR A 103 -13.33 -5.47 2.56
N VAL A 104 -13.25 -4.53 1.61
CA VAL A 104 -14.43 -3.97 0.98
C VAL A 104 -15.00 -5.00 0.00
N PRO A 105 -16.30 -5.34 0.07
CA PRO A 105 -16.95 -6.19 -0.92
C PRO A 105 -16.86 -5.56 -2.31
N LEU A 106 -16.56 -6.36 -3.34
CA LEU A 106 -16.75 -5.90 -4.71
C LEU A 106 -18.26 -5.75 -4.96
N GLU A 107 -18.74 -4.52 -5.12
CA GLU A 107 -20.09 -4.31 -5.65
C GLU A 107 -20.14 -4.97 -7.03
N LYS A 108 -21.03 -5.94 -7.20
CA LYS A 108 -21.27 -6.55 -8.51
C LYS A 108 -21.87 -5.47 -9.40
N ALA A 109 -21.11 -5.03 -10.42
CA ALA A 109 -21.61 -4.11 -11.43
C ALA A 109 -22.91 -4.67 -12.02
N ASP A 110 -23.97 -3.88 -11.99
CA ASP A 110 -25.24 -4.11 -12.63
C ASP A 110 -25.13 -3.93 -14.15
N GLY A 111 -24.37 -4.83 -14.76
CA GLY A 111 -24.53 -5.25 -16.16
C GLY A 111 -24.18 -4.28 -17.29
N TRP A 112 -23.82 -3.01 -17.06
CA TRP A 112 -23.60 -2.07 -18.18
C TRP A 112 -22.51 -1.01 -17.99
N ASP A 113 -21.48 -1.24 -17.17
CA ASP A 113 -20.30 -0.37 -17.13
C ASP A 113 -19.01 -1.20 -17.06
N ASP A 114 -18.39 -1.43 -18.23
CA ASP A 114 -17.16 -2.25 -18.40
C ASP A 114 -15.89 -1.58 -17.85
N LEU A 115 -16.01 -0.48 -17.10
CA LEU A 115 -14.94 0.06 -16.27
C LEU A 115 -15.20 -0.28 -14.80
N VAL A 116 -14.94 -1.53 -14.42
CA VAL A 116 -14.78 -1.89 -13.00
C VAL A 116 -13.56 -1.14 -12.46
N VAL A 117 -13.77 0.06 -11.92
CA VAL A 117 -12.78 0.77 -11.10
C VAL A 117 -12.61 -0.09 -9.86
N ASN A 118 -11.51 -0.86 -9.78
CA ASN A 118 -11.24 -1.69 -8.62
C ASN A 118 -11.13 -0.78 -7.36
N PRO A 119 -12.09 -0.83 -6.42
CA PRO A 119 -12.02 -0.03 -5.22
C PRO A 119 -10.77 -0.43 -4.42
N ARG A 120 -10.16 0.54 -3.74
CA ARG A 120 -9.04 0.26 -2.83
C ARG A 120 -9.53 -0.60 -1.66
N GLY A 121 -8.74 -1.56 -1.21
CA GLY A 121 -9.08 -2.36 -0.03
C GLY A 121 -9.95 -3.58 -0.33
N THR A 122 -10.10 -4.00 -1.59
CA THR A 122 -10.81 -5.22 -1.96
C THR A 122 -9.88 -6.43 -2.03
N TRP A 123 -10.46 -7.63 -2.13
CA TRP A 123 -9.69 -8.86 -2.36
C TRP A 123 -8.87 -8.83 -3.66
N MET A 124 -9.27 -8.01 -4.64
CA MET A 124 -8.53 -7.84 -5.89
C MET A 124 -7.10 -7.31 -5.66
N ASP A 125 -6.87 -6.56 -4.58
CA ASP A 125 -5.54 -6.09 -4.20
C ASP A 125 -4.57 -7.27 -3.94
N LEU A 126 -5.06 -8.39 -3.37
CA LEU A 126 -4.28 -9.62 -3.20
C LEU A 126 -4.03 -10.34 -4.52
N SER A 127 -5.03 -10.39 -5.40
CA SER A 127 -4.89 -10.96 -6.74
C SER A 127 -3.83 -10.21 -7.56
N ILE A 128 -3.83 -8.87 -7.48
CA ILE A 128 -2.80 -8.02 -8.07
C ILE A 128 -1.44 -8.32 -7.43
N ALA A 129 -1.36 -8.35 -6.10
CA ALA A 129 -0.10 -8.62 -5.39
C ALA A 129 0.52 -9.95 -5.79
N ARG A 130 -0.29 -11.01 -5.93
CA ARG A 130 0.16 -12.32 -6.42
C ARG A 130 0.60 -12.26 -7.89
N GLY A 131 -0.18 -11.62 -8.76
CA GLY A 131 0.16 -11.45 -10.18
C GLY A 131 1.45 -10.65 -10.40
N GLU A 132 1.72 -9.72 -9.49
CA GLU A 132 2.93 -8.92 -9.41
C GLU A 132 4.00 -9.57 -8.51
N LYS A 133 3.85 -10.84 -8.10
CA LYS A 133 4.87 -11.58 -7.32
C LYS A 133 5.35 -10.88 -6.04
N LEU A 134 4.53 -10.00 -5.46
CA LEU A 134 4.76 -9.39 -4.14
C LEU A 134 4.63 -10.42 -3.02
N ILE A 135 3.73 -11.37 -3.24
CA ILE A 135 3.48 -12.53 -2.41
C ILE A 135 3.49 -13.77 -3.29
N ASP A 136 3.85 -14.91 -2.72
CA ASP A 136 3.75 -16.19 -3.41
C ASP A 136 2.33 -16.78 -3.34
N THR A 137 2.14 -17.92 -4.01
CA THR A 137 0.83 -18.60 -4.02
C THR A 137 0.49 -19.20 -2.66
N ASP A 138 1.48 -19.51 -1.82
CA ASP A 138 1.26 -20.14 -0.52
C ASP A 138 0.74 -19.13 0.50
N VAL A 139 1.30 -17.91 0.53
CA VAL A 139 0.75 -16.78 1.29
C VAL A 139 -0.66 -16.46 0.84
N TYR A 140 -0.91 -16.35 -0.47
CA TYR A 140 -2.24 -16.05 -0.99
C TYR A 140 -3.28 -17.09 -0.53
N ARG A 141 -2.94 -18.39 -0.65
CA ARG A 141 -3.83 -19.49 -0.22
C ARG A 141 -4.06 -19.48 1.28
N GLU A 142 -3.00 -19.30 2.07
CA GLU A 142 -3.12 -19.28 3.52
C GLU A 142 -4.04 -18.16 4.01
N VAL A 143 -3.93 -16.96 3.44
CA VAL A 143 -4.85 -15.86 3.77
C VAL A 143 -6.26 -16.19 3.31
N PHE A 144 -6.43 -16.73 2.10
CA PHE A 144 -7.73 -17.15 1.58
C PHE A 144 -8.42 -18.15 2.51
N ASP A 145 -7.72 -19.23 2.88
CA ASP A 145 -8.26 -20.29 3.73
C ASP A 145 -8.61 -19.79 5.15
N ARG A 146 -7.94 -18.74 5.64
CA ARG A 146 -8.23 -18.15 6.96
C ARG A 146 -9.40 -17.16 6.93
N VAL A 147 -9.56 -16.42 5.83
CA VAL A 147 -10.63 -15.43 5.66
C VAL A 147 -11.94 -16.12 5.28
N ASP A 148 -11.87 -17.15 4.44
CA ASP A 148 -13.00 -17.98 4.04
C ASP A 148 -12.70 -19.47 4.30
N PRO A 149 -12.83 -19.93 5.56
CA PRO A 149 -12.56 -21.31 5.93
C PRO A 149 -13.59 -22.31 5.37
N SER A 150 -14.65 -21.81 4.73
CA SER A 150 -15.80 -22.57 4.23
C SER A 150 -15.99 -22.24 2.75
N GLY A 151 -15.03 -22.58 1.90
CA GLY A 151 -15.15 -22.38 0.45
C GLY A 151 -16.34 -23.17 -0.12
N ASP A 152 -17.51 -22.54 -0.15
CA ASP A 152 -18.72 -22.95 -0.88
C ASP A 152 -18.78 -22.29 -2.28
#